data_AF-A0A6A0B7C2-F1
#
_entry.id   AF-A0A6A0B7C2-F1
#
_cell.length_a   1.000
_cell.length_b   1.000
_cell.length_c   1.000
_cell.angle_alpha   90.00
_cell.angle_beta   90.00
_cell.angle_gamma   90.00
#
_symmetry.space_group_name_H-M   'P 1'
#
loop_
_entity.id
_entity.type
_entity.pdbx_description
1 polymer ?
#
loop_
_entity_poly.entity_id
_entity_poly.type
_entity_poly.pdbx_seq_one_letter_code
_entity_poly.pdbx_strand_id
1 'polypeptide(L)'
;MKSKSPSSKLLLLVAAVFSALLILGITTITTVVADEPSPAEKTVLVYRLYNPNSGEHFYTTSSAERNSLVYNSKWEYEGIGWVAPESSSVPVYRLYNKNAGDHFYTLDANEKNSLVKKGWRYEGVNFYSYTDNKNVPLLRAYNPNAKKAGSHNYTTNSGEQNNLVKAGWKNENIAWYAYGAGYQDNSDKGLVDQSNKNKADWEQQKKLSDELARIKAAIGKPVYYSQLDPRWSGVRFNASTVGPTGCVPTSLAMILKGSYGLNVTPIDVARRMDGYSGWAFGASGKDIIATAKSYGRSVEVVTSQQVAEQRLKEGYPLIWLVNVGIGHAVVSFGDSGGRTEVLDPYGRKFFNGWYSISYLWSIPSRETMDWDAGRPVFVIK
;
A
#
# COMPACT_ATOMS: atom_id res chain seq x y z
N MET A 1 -21.78 74.70 75.08
CA MET A 1 -21.59 74.73 73.60
C MET A 1 -22.74 73.95 73.00
N LYS A 2 -23.86 74.63 72.72
CA LYS A 2 -24.42 74.91 71.36
C LYS A 2 -24.65 73.62 70.56
N SER A 3 -25.86 73.22 70.15
CA SER A 3 -27.16 73.89 70.20
C SER A 3 -28.31 72.94 69.81
N LYS A 4 -29.48 73.21 70.39
CA LYS A 4 -30.84 73.10 69.83
C LYS A 4 -31.53 71.72 69.74
N SER A 5 -32.51 71.67 70.64
CA SER A 5 -33.71 70.85 70.80
C SER A 5 -34.77 71.08 69.69
N PRO A 6 -36.04 70.67 69.87
CA PRO A 6 -36.58 69.36 69.48
C PRO A 6 -37.87 69.57 68.64
N SER A 7 -38.58 68.50 68.28
CA SER A 7 -40.07 68.52 68.18
C SER A 7 -40.55 67.14 67.74
N SER A 8 -41.15 66.34 68.61
CA SER A 8 -42.49 66.44 69.21
C SER A 8 -43.54 65.76 68.35
N LYS A 9 -44.16 64.72 68.92
CA LYS A 9 -45.60 64.61 69.23
C LYS A 9 -45.93 63.12 69.38
N LEU A 10 -46.25 62.67 70.60
CA LEU A 10 -47.58 62.66 71.23
C LEU A 10 -48.13 61.23 71.06
N LEU A 11 -48.10 60.41 72.13
CA LEU A 11 -49.26 60.11 73.02
C LEU A 11 -50.32 59.27 72.25
N LEU A 12 -50.91 58.18 72.74
CA LEU A 12 -51.01 57.55 74.05
C LEU A 12 -51.85 56.26 73.85
N LEU A 13 -51.49 55.19 74.57
CA LEU A 13 -52.36 54.21 75.25
C LEU A 13 -53.31 53.23 74.50
N VAL A 14 -53.29 51.99 75.06
CA VAL A 14 -54.42 51.02 75.23
C VAL A 14 -54.65 50.10 74.02
N ALA A 15 -54.82 48.77 74.09
CA ALA A 15 -55.11 47.82 75.17
C ALA A 15 -54.67 46.40 74.76
N ALA A 16 -54.70 45.53 75.77
CA ALA A 16 -54.51 44.09 75.76
C ALA A 16 -55.24 43.27 74.67
N VAL A 17 -54.46 42.34 74.10
CA VAL A 17 -54.72 40.91 73.87
C VAL A 17 -56.18 40.42 73.97
N PHE A 18 -56.70 39.87 72.88
CA PHE A 18 -57.47 38.62 72.90
C PHE A 18 -57.24 37.79 71.64
N SER A 19 -56.99 36.52 71.89
CA SER A 19 -56.67 35.44 70.97
C SER A 19 -57.79 35.13 69.98
N ALA A 20 -57.42 34.93 68.71
CA ALA A 20 -58.15 34.10 67.77
C ALA A 20 -57.13 33.22 67.04
N LEU A 21 -57.11 31.93 67.40
CA LEU A 21 -56.36 30.89 66.72
C LEU A 21 -57.02 30.67 65.35
N LEU A 22 -56.43 31.22 64.29
CA LEU A 22 -56.81 30.91 62.91
C LEU A 22 -55.72 30.01 62.32
N ILE A 23 -56.06 28.74 62.16
CA ILE A 23 -55.25 27.76 61.44
C ILE A 23 -55.29 28.15 59.96
N LEU A 24 -54.31 28.93 59.52
CA LEU A 24 -54.02 29.13 58.10
C LEU A 24 -53.12 27.98 57.65
N GLY A 25 -53.70 27.03 56.93
CA GLY A 25 -52.94 26.04 56.19
C GLY A 25 -52.01 26.75 55.22
N ILE A 26 -50.71 26.62 55.44
CA ILE A 26 -49.69 27.07 54.49
C ILE A 26 -49.69 26.05 53.36
N THR A 27 -50.42 26.32 52.28
CA THR A 27 -50.22 25.64 51.00
C THR A 27 -48.85 26.09 50.49
N THR A 28 -47.84 25.25 50.65
CA THR A 28 -46.58 25.42 49.92
C THR A 28 -46.89 25.25 48.44
N ILE A 29 -46.94 26.36 47.70
CA ILE A 29 -46.88 26.31 46.25
C ILE A 29 -45.44 25.90 45.92
N THR A 30 -45.20 24.60 45.75
CA THR A 30 -44.04 24.12 45.00
C THR A 30 -44.23 24.60 43.57
N THR A 31 -43.54 25.68 43.21
CA THR A 31 -43.30 25.99 41.80
C THR A 31 -42.54 24.82 41.22
N VAL A 32 -43.24 23.97 40.47
CA VAL A 32 -42.63 22.99 39.59
C VAL A 32 -41.97 23.82 38.49
N VAL A 33 -40.68 24.11 38.65
CA VAL A 33 -39.88 24.61 37.55
C VAL A 33 -39.82 23.43 36.58
N ALA A 34 -40.58 23.52 35.49
CA ALA A 34 -40.42 22.59 34.39
C ALA A 34 -38.96 22.68 33.96
N ASP A 35 -38.28 21.53 33.88
CA ASP A 35 -36.97 21.42 33.23
C ASP A 35 -37.12 22.01 31.83
N GLU A 36 -36.59 23.22 31.62
CA GLU A 36 -36.33 23.74 30.30
C GLU A 36 -35.46 22.68 29.60
N PRO A 37 -35.83 22.21 28.38
CA PRO A 37 -35.00 21.23 27.69
C PRO A 37 -33.60 21.82 27.54
N SER A 38 -32.61 21.12 28.10
CA SER A 38 -31.19 21.44 27.92
C SER A 38 -30.95 21.79 26.44
N PRO A 39 -30.27 22.90 26.13
CA PRO A 39 -29.98 23.25 24.74
C PRO A 39 -29.39 22.02 24.03
N ALA A 40 -29.95 21.65 22.88
CA ALA A 40 -29.42 20.54 22.09
C ALA A 40 -27.92 20.78 21.86
N GLU A 41 -27.08 19.87 22.36
CA GLU A 41 -25.64 20.01 22.21
C GLU A 41 -25.27 20.06 20.73
N LYS A 42 -24.42 21.01 20.35
CA LYS A 42 -23.90 21.08 18.99
C LYS A 42 -22.88 19.97 18.76
N THR A 43 -23.03 19.27 17.64
CA THR A 43 -22.24 18.10 17.29
C THR A 43 -21.59 18.22 15.92
N VAL A 44 -20.53 17.43 15.72
CA VAL A 44 -19.79 17.31 14.47
C VAL A 44 -19.59 15.83 14.15
N LEU A 45 -19.65 15.49 12.86
CA LEU A 45 -19.42 14.13 12.38
C LEU A 45 -17.92 13.86 12.27
N VAL A 46 -17.47 12.70 12.74
CA VAL A 46 -16.11 12.22 12.48
C VAL A 46 -16.16 11.13 11.44
N TYR A 47 -15.66 11.44 10.25
CA TYR A 47 -15.56 10.54 9.11
C TYR A 47 -14.41 9.56 9.31
N ARG A 48 -14.66 8.28 9.02
CA ARG A 48 -13.67 7.21 9.07
C ARG A 48 -13.28 6.78 7.65
N LEU A 49 -11.99 6.76 7.37
CA LEU A 49 -11.43 6.31 6.10
C LEU A 49 -10.35 5.26 6.33
N TYR A 50 -10.20 4.33 5.38
CA TYR A 50 -9.19 3.29 5.40
C TYR A 50 -8.31 3.34 4.14
N ASN A 51 -7.01 3.18 4.33
CA ASN A 51 -6.04 3.07 3.24
C ASN A 51 -5.61 1.61 3.05
N PRO A 52 -6.08 0.90 2.01
CA PRO A 52 -5.73 -0.50 1.80
C PRO A 52 -4.26 -0.73 1.44
N ASN A 53 -3.52 0.31 1.04
CA ASN A 53 -2.09 0.21 0.73
C ASN A 53 -1.20 0.28 1.99
N SER A 54 -1.59 1.08 2.99
CA SER A 54 -0.79 1.30 4.20
C SER A 54 -1.35 0.61 5.44
N GLY A 55 -2.64 0.23 5.43
CA GLY A 55 -3.36 -0.28 6.59
C GLY A 55 -3.84 0.81 7.56
N GLU A 56 -3.65 2.08 7.20
CA GLU A 56 -4.01 3.22 8.05
C GLU A 56 -5.52 3.47 8.09
N HIS A 57 -6.01 3.80 9.28
CA HIS A 57 -7.31 4.44 9.44
C HIS A 57 -7.13 5.93 9.71
N PHE A 58 -7.92 6.75 9.03
CA PHE A 58 -7.89 8.19 9.14
C PHE A 58 -9.24 8.73 9.61
N TYR A 59 -9.21 9.71 10.52
CA TYR A 59 -10.38 10.22 11.20
C TYR A 59 -10.40 11.74 11.10
N THR A 60 -11.45 12.30 10.50
CA THR A 60 -11.53 13.75 10.26
C THR A 60 -12.94 14.28 10.39
N THR A 61 -13.05 15.52 10.86
CA THR A 61 -14.29 16.31 10.82
C THR A 61 -14.44 17.09 9.52
N SER A 62 -13.39 17.15 8.69
CA SER A 62 -13.39 17.89 7.42
C SER A 62 -13.94 17.05 6.29
N SER A 63 -15.11 17.45 5.75
CA SER A 63 -15.69 16.85 4.56
C SER A 63 -14.80 17.04 3.33
N ALA A 64 -14.05 18.14 3.24
CA ALA A 64 -13.10 18.38 2.16
C ALA A 64 -11.92 17.39 2.18
N GLU A 65 -11.38 17.11 3.38
CA GLU A 65 -10.29 16.13 3.56
C GLU A 65 -10.79 14.72 3.22
N ARG A 66 -11.95 14.32 3.74
CA ARG A 66 -12.64 13.07 3.37
C ARG A 66 -12.79 12.95 1.85
N ASN A 67 -13.36 13.96 1.19
CA ASN A 67 -13.62 13.92 -0.25
C ASN A 67 -12.30 13.80 -1.04
N SER A 68 -11.26 14.55 -0.65
CA SER A 68 -9.94 14.47 -1.31
C SER A 68 -9.32 13.07 -1.17
N LEU A 69 -9.44 12.45 0.00
CA LEU A 69 -8.92 11.10 0.23
C LEU A 69 -9.64 10.05 -0.64
N VAL A 70 -10.96 10.16 -0.79
CA VAL A 70 -11.75 9.24 -1.64
C VAL A 70 -11.47 9.45 -3.13
N TYR A 71 -11.55 10.69 -3.63
CA TYR A 71 -11.49 10.96 -5.06
C TYR A 71 -10.06 11.02 -5.61
N ASN A 72 -9.11 11.56 -4.84
CA ASN A 72 -7.74 11.79 -5.32
C ASN A 72 -6.77 10.73 -4.84
N SER A 73 -6.93 10.27 -3.60
CA SER A 73 -6.00 9.30 -2.98
C SER A 73 -6.53 7.86 -3.01
N LYS A 74 -7.76 7.66 -3.48
CA LYS A 74 -8.44 6.36 -3.58
C LYS A 74 -8.58 5.60 -2.25
N TRP A 75 -8.74 6.31 -1.15
CA TRP A 75 -9.03 5.68 0.15
C TRP A 75 -10.47 5.14 0.16
N GLU A 76 -10.68 4.15 1.02
CA GLU A 76 -12.01 3.60 1.31
C GLU A 76 -12.70 4.50 2.35
N TYR A 77 -13.86 5.05 2.01
CA TYR A 77 -14.75 5.69 2.98
C TYR A 77 -15.58 4.63 3.70
N GLU A 78 -15.48 4.59 5.03
CA GLU A 78 -16.17 3.63 5.88
C GLU A 78 -17.40 4.23 6.57
N GLY A 79 -17.74 5.48 6.28
CA GLY A 79 -18.88 6.20 6.86
C GLY A 79 -18.49 7.12 8.01
N ILE A 80 -19.49 7.49 8.81
CA ILE A 80 -19.30 8.26 10.03
C ILE A 80 -18.87 7.27 11.11
N GLY A 81 -17.63 7.40 11.61
CA GLY A 81 -17.11 6.53 12.66
C GLY A 81 -17.79 6.78 14.00
N TRP A 82 -18.08 8.05 14.30
CA TRP A 82 -18.86 8.49 15.46
C TRP A 82 -19.28 9.96 15.33
N VAL A 83 -20.17 10.38 16.21
CA VAL A 83 -20.55 11.78 16.40
C VAL A 83 -19.80 12.33 17.61
N ALA A 84 -19.12 13.47 17.45
CA ALA A 84 -18.40 14.15 18.52
C ALA A 84 -19.09 15.47 18.89
N PRO A 85 -18.94 15.98 20.13
CA PRO A 85 -19.32 17.34 20.44
C PRO A 85 -18.49 18.35 19.62
N GLU A 86 -19.11 19.45 19.21
CA GLU A 86 -18.43 20.53 18.49
C GLU A 86 -17.40 21.24 19.40
N SER A 87 -17.65 21.27 20.71
CA SER A 87 -16.73 21.79 21.73
C SER A 87 -16.88 21.06 23.06
N SER A 88 -15.76 20.81 23.76
CA SER A 88 -15.77 20.45 25.19
C SER A 88 -14.43 20.85 25.83
N SER A 89 -14.29 20.65 27.14
CA SER A 89 -13.02 20.85 27.85
C SER A 89 -11.97 19.75 27.59
N VAL A 90 -12.32 18.73 26.80
CA VAL A 90 -11.51 17.51 26.61
C VAL A 90 -11.16 17.33 25.12
N PRO A 91 -10.11 18.00 24.61
CA PRO A 91 -9.73 17.97 23.20
C PRO A 91 -9.04 16.67 22.79
N VAL A 92 -9.30 16.18 21.57
CA VAL A 92 -8.54 15.09 20.94
C VAL A 92 -7.55 15.69 19.94
N TYR A 93 -6.27 15.49 20.22
CA TYR A 93 -5.15 15.99 19.43
C TYR A 93 -4.84 15.04 18.26
N ARG A 94 -4.65 15.59 17.05
CA ARG A 94 -4.16 14.84 15.88
C ARG A 94 -2.69 15.12 15.62
N LEU A 95 -1.92 14.06 15.38
CA LEU A 95 -0.50 14.12 15.04
C LEU A 95 -0.22 13.31 13.78
N TYR A 96 0.75 13.77 12.98
CA TYR A 96 1.19 13.11 11.75
C TYR A 96 2.68 12.75 11.79
N ASN A 97 3.01 11.52 11.41
CA ASN A 97 4.38 11.05 11.22
C ASN A 97 4.70 10.91 9.73
N LYS A 98 5.48 11.85 9.18
CA LYS A 98 5.90 11.82 7.76
C LYS A 98 6.74 10.61 7.36
N ASN A 99 7.46 9.99 8.31
CA ASN A 99 8.37 8.88 8.00
C ASN A 99 7.61 7.56 7.88
N ALA A 100 6.60 7.37 8.73
CA ALA A 100 5.70 6.22 8.67
C ALA A 100 4.53 6.44 7.70
N GLY A 101 4.16 7.70 7.47
CA GLY A 101 2.92 8.09 6.81
C GLY A 101 1.69 7.80 7.67
N ASP A 102 1.77 7.99 8.99
CA ASP A 102 0.74 7.54 9.96
C ASP A 102 0.17 8.71 10.76
N HIS A 103 -1.11 8.62 11.12
CA HIS A 103 -1.77 9.55 12.04
C HIS A 103 -2.04 8.93 13.41
N PHE A 104 -1.98 9.77 14.44
CA PHE A 104 -2.21 9.38 15.82
C PHE A 104 -3.14 10.37 16.52
N TYR A 105 -4.02 9.85 17.39
CA TYR A 105 -5.08 10.61 18.04
C TYR A 105 -5.05 10.35 19.55
N THR A 106 -4.99 11.41 20.34
CA THR A 106 -4.89 11.25 21.81
C THR A 106 -5.52 12.40 22.57
N LEU A 107 -6.06 12.09 23.74
CA LEU A 107 -6.45 13.06 24.76
C LEU A 107 -5.23 13.55 25.58
N ASP A 108 -4.17 12.75 25.65
CA ASP A 108 -3.06 13.02 26.54
C ASP A 108 -2.10 14.05 25.92
N ALA A 109 -2.08 15.24 26.52
CA ALA A 109 -1.16 16.30 26.14
C ALA A 109 0.31 15.89 26.31
N ASN A 110 0.65 15.02 27.26
CA ASN A 110 2.01 14.52 27.47
C ASN A 110 2.43 13.55 26.37
N GLU A 111 1.53 12.65 25.94
CA GLU A 111 1.75 11.74 24.81
C GLU A 111 1.98 12.55 23.52
N LYS A 112 1.10 13.52 23.23
CA LYS A 112 1.28 14.48 22.12
C LYS A 112 2.65 15.17 22.20
N ASN A 113 2.99 15.79 23.34
CA ASN A 113 4.23 16.54 23.49
C ASN A 113 5.47 15.64 23.31
N SER A 114 5.39 14.39 23.75
CA SER A 114 6.46 13.40 23.59
C SER A 114 6.63 12.98 22.13
N LEU A 115 5.55 12.82 21.38
CA LEU A 115 5.59 12.52 19.94
C LEU A 115 6.11 13.71 19.12
N VAL A 116 5.71 14.92 19.47
CA VAL A 116 6.25 16.15 18.84
C VAL A 116 7.77 16.25 19.03
N LYS A 117 8.28 15.97 20.24
CA LYS A 117 9.73 15.90 20.50
C LYS A 117 10.44 14.83 19.66
N LYS A 118 9.74 13.76 19.27
CA LYS A 118 10.22 12.70 18.37
C LYS A 118 10.04 13.04 16.88
N GLY A 119 9.65 14.26 16.54
CA GLY A 119 9.54 14.75 15.17
C GLY A 119 8.18 14.52 14.50
N TRP A 120 7.15 14.14 15.26
CA TRP A 120 5.77 14.12 14.74
C TRP A 120 5.26 15.56 14.60
N ARG A 121 4.49 15.82 13.54
CA ARG A 121 3.84 17.11 13.33
C ARG A 121 2.53 17.13 14.12
N TYR A 122 2.37 18.10 15.02
CA TYR A 122 1.07 18.38 15.64
C TYR A 122 0.18 19.12 14.63
N GLU A 123 -1.04 18.62 14.42
CA GLU A 123 -1.98 19.15 13.43
C GLU A 123 -3.17 19.89 14.05
N GLY A 124 -3.21 20.00 15.38
CA GLY A 124 -4.26 20.70 16.11
C GLY A 124 -5.22 19.76 16.85
N VAL A 125 -6.28 20.38 17.37
CA VAL A 125 -7.45 19.67 17.92
C VAL A 125 -8.34 19.29 16.74
N ASN A 126 -8.62 18.00 16.59
CA ASN A 126 -9.43 17.49 15.47
C ASN A 126 -10.94 17.49 15.81
N PHE A 127 -11.24 17.09 17.03
CA PHE A 127 -12.58 17.06 17.65
C PHE A 127 -12.44 16.95 19.17
N TYR A 128 -13.55 16.84 19.88
CA TYR A 128 -13.59 16.81 21.35
C TYR A 128 -14.20 15.49 21.86
N SER A 129 -13.80 15.06 23.05
CA SER A 129 -14.47 13.96 23.76
C SER A 129 -15.75 14.47 24.40
N TYR A 130 -16.76 13.62 24.40
CA TYR A 130 -17.97 13.81 25.19
C TYR A 130 -17.66 13.65 26.68
N THR A 131 -18.13 14.58 27.50
CA THR A 131 -17.86 14.62 28.95
C THR A 131 -19.03 14.10 29.76
N ASP A 132 -20.23 14.31 29.24
CA ASP A 132 -21.48 14.01 29.92
C ASP A 132 -21.88 12.58 29.56
N ASN A 133 -22.54 11.87 30.46
CA ASN A 133 -23.18 10.57 30.19
C ASN A 133 -22.39 9.62 29.25
N LYS A 134 -21.15 9.30 29.63
CA LYS A 134 -20.06 8.55 28.93
C LYS A 134 -20.44 7.15 28.37
N ASN A 135 -21.49 7.07 27.57
CA ASN A 135 -22.14 5.81 27.17
C ASN A 135 -21.62 5.24 25.85
N VAL A 136 -20.96 6.04 25.01
CA VAL A 136 -20.37 5.59 23.73
C VAL A 136 -18.85 5.61 23.83
N PRO A 137 -18.21 4.53 24.33
CA PRO A 137 -16.76 4.45 24.42
C PRO A 137 -16.12 4.25 23.05
N LEU A 138 -15.01 4.95 22.78
CA LEU A 138 -14.10 4.62 21.69
C LEU A 138 -12.94 3.79 22.21
N LEU A 139 -12.82 2.59 21.68
CA LEU A 139 -11.79 1.63 22.00
C LEU A 139 -10.57 1.88 21.11
N ARG A 140 -9.37 1.85 21.71
CA ARG A 140 -8.09 1.98 21.00
C ARG A 140 -7.36 0.66 20.99
N ALA A 141 -6.91 0.26 19.80
CA ALA A 141 -6.03 -0.89 19.62
C ALA A 141 -4.72 -0.45 18.98
N TYR A 142 -3.61 -0.99 19.47
CA TYR A 142 -2.27 -0.76 18.92
C TYR A 142 -1.73 -2.02 18.24
N ASN A 143 -1.22 -1.88 17.01
CA ASN A 143 -0.58 -2.93 16.25
C ASN A 143 0.95 -2.92 16.45
N PRO A 144 1.52 -3.81 17.30
CA PRO A 144 2.97 -3.87 17.48
C PRO A 144 3.74 -4.34 16.24
N ASN A 145 3.03 -4.89 15.23
CA ASN A 145 3.62 -5.41 14.01
C ASN A 145 3.59 -4.42 12.84
N ALA A 146 2.97 -3.24 13.01
CA ALA A 146 2.97 -2.20 12.00
C ALA A 146 4.41 -1.73 11.72
N LYS A 147 4.84 -1.84 10.45
CA LYS A 147 6.18 -1.41 10.00
C LYS A 147 6.22 0.04 9.51
N LYS A 148 5.06 0.59 9.17
CA LYS A 148 4.85 1.96 8.69
C LYS A 148 3.54 2.49 9.32
N ALA A 149 2.61 2.98 8.51
CA ALA A 149 1.29 3.42 8.97
C ALA A 149 0.40 2.26 9.45
N GLY A 150 -0.78 2.60 9.97
CA GLY A 150 -1.74 1.61 10.48
C GLY A 150 -1.36 1.06 11.84
N SER A 151 -0.68 1.86 12.66
CA SER A 151 -0.27 1.43 13.99
C SER A 151 -1.41 1.45 15.02
N HIS A 152 -2.46 2.24 14.80
CA HIS A 152 -3.59 2.34 15.73
C HIS A 152 -4.95 2.27 15.01
N ASN A 153 -5.94 1.71 15.69
CA ASN A 153 -7.35 1.74 15.30
C ASN A 153 -8.19 2.29 16.46
N TYR A 154 -9.21 3.08 16.11
CA TYR A 154 -10.18 3.67 17.03
C TYR A 154 -11.58 3.30 16.55
N THR A 155 -12.36 2.68 17.44
CA THR A 155 -13.68 2.16 17.07
C THR A 155 -14.67 2.21 18.23
N THR A 156 -15.93 2.46 17.90
CA THR A 156 -17.07 2.29 18.83
C THR A 156 -17.60 0.85 18.82
N ASN A 157 -17.09 -0.01 17.92
CA ASN A 157 -17.54 -1.38 17.74
C ASN A 157 -16.68 -2.36 18.55
N SER A 158 -17.26 -2.94 19.60
CA SER A 158 -16.58 -3.93 20.44
C SER A 158 -16.21 -5.22 19.69
N GLY A 159 -16.99 -5.61 18.67
CA GLY A 159 -16.67 -6.75 17.81
C GLY A 159 -15.41 -6.52 16.97
N GLU A 160 -15.24 -5.31 16.43
CA GLU A 160 -14.01 -4.91 15.71
C GLU A 160 -12.81 -4.96 16.66
N GLN A 161 -12.91 -4.36 17.85
CA GLN A 161 -11.86 -4.39 18.86
C GLN A 161 -11.46 -5.83 19.22
N ASN A 162 -12.44 -6.70 19.46
CA ASN A 162 -12.19 -8.10 19.81
C ASN A 162 -11.47 -8.85 18.68
N ASN A 163 -11.83 -8.57 17.42
CA ASN A 163 -11.18 -9.16 16.27
C ASN A 163 -9.73 -8.70 16.12
N LEU A 164 -9.44 -7.41 16.35
CA LEU A 164 -8.08 -6.88 16.33
C LEU A 164 -7.21 -7.51 17.43
N VAL A 165 -7.72 -7.59 18.65
CA VAL A 165 -7.01 -8.22 19.77
C VAL A 165 -6.74 -9.70 19.50
N LYS A 166 -7.73 -10.43 18.95
CA LYS A 166 -7.55 -11.82 18.52
C LYS A 166 -6.49 -11.96 17.43
N ALA A 167 -6.34 -10.95 16.56
CA ALA A 167 -5.30 -10.89 15.53
C ALA A 167 -3.92 -10.44 16.08
N GLY A 168 -3.76 -10.29 17.40
CA GLY A 168 -2.49 -9.95 18.06
C GLY A 168 -2.26 -8.46 18.29
N TRP A 169 -3.27 -7.62 18.10
CA TRP A 169 -3.20 -6.21 18.50
C TRP A 169 -3.30 -6.08 20.03
N LYS A 170 -2.69 -5.04 20.58
CA LYS A 170 -2.78 -4.71 22.01
C LYS A 170 -4.02 -3.85 22.25
N ASN A 171 -4.87 -4.29 23.19
CA ASN A 171 -5.96 -3.46 23.68
C ASN A 171 -5.40 -2.34 24.56
N GLU A 172 -5.66 -1.08 24.20
CA GLU A 172 -5.25 0.10 24.97
C GLU A 172 -6.42 0.75 25.71
N ASN A 173 -7.53 0.03 25.83
CA ASN A 173 -8.76 0.42 26.52
C ASN A 173 -9.49 1.58 25.82
N ILE A 174 -10.32 2.30 26.59
CA ILE A 174 -11.10 3.44 26.10
C ILE A 174 -10.15 4.62 25.90
N ALA A 175 -10.10 5.16 24.68
CA ALA A 175 -9.33 6.36 24.38
C ALA A 175 -10.11 7.64 24.67
N TRP A 176 -11.41 7.68 24.37
CA TRP A 176 -12.32 8.78 24.68
C TRP A 176 -13.79 8.35 24.54
N TYR A 177 -14.72 9.29 24.72
CA TYR A 177 -16.15 9.05 24.55
C TYR A 177 -16.71 9.90 23.40
N ALA A 178 -17.59 9.31 22.60
CA ALA A 178 -18.37 9.99 21.58
C ALA A 178 -19.72 10.47 22.14
N TYR A 179 -20.31 11.47 21.47
CA TYR A 179 -21.69 11.88 21.69
C TYR A 179 -22.66 10.81 21.17
N GLY A 180 -22.36 10.22 20.01
CA GLY A 180 -23.18 9.20 19.37
C GLY A 180 -22.34 8.18 18.60
N ALA A 181 -22.91 6.97 18.42
CA ALA A 181 -22.30 5.94 17.61
C ALA A 181 -22.21 6.35 16.13
N GLY A 182 -21.32 5.68 15.39
CA GLY A 182 -21.19 5.85 13.95
C GLY A 182 -22.36 5.28 13.16
N TYR A 183 -22.56 5.76 11.93
CA TYR A 183 -23.58 5.29 11.01
C TYR A 183 -23.21 5.59 9.56
N GLN A 184 -23.93 4.96 8.62
CA GLN A 184 -23.86 5.33 7.20
C GLN A 184 -24.88 6.44 6.94
N ASP A 185 -24.42 7.57 6.40
CA ASP A 185 -25.33 8.63 5.97
C ASP A 185 -25.71 8.42 4.50
N ASN A 186 -27.02 8.36 4.24
CA ASN A 186 -27.56 8.24 2.88
C ASN A 186 -27.18 9.44 2.00
N SER A 187 -26.89 10.61 2.59
CA SER A 187 -26.42 11.78 1.85
C SER A 187 -25.04 11.57 1.21
N ASP A 188 -24.24 10.64 1.73
CA ASP A 188 -22.90 10.31 1.24
C ASP A 188 -22.89 9.20 0.16
N LYS A 189 -24.04 8.84 -0.41
CA LYS A 189 -24.14 7.71 -1.38
C LYS A 189 -23.10 7.80 -2.51
N GLY A 190 -22.85 8.98 -3.07
CA GLY A 190 -21.87 9.17 -4.15
C GLY A 190 -20.43 8.89 -3.71
N LEU A 191 -20.08 9.17 -2.44
CA LEU A 191 -18.78 8.84 -1.86
C LEU A 191 -18.65 7.35 -1.61
N VAL A 192 -19.71 6.70 -1.10
CA VAL A 192 -19.74 5.24 -0.90
C VAL A 192 -19.60 4.51 -2.23
N ASP A 193 -20.30 4.95 -3.28
CA ASP A 193 -20.17 4.38 -4.62
C ASP A 193 -18.74 4.52 -5.17
N GLN A 194 -18.09 5.67 -4.95
CA GLN A 194 -16.69 5.86 -5.36
C GLN A 194 -15.72 5.02 -4.52
N SER A 195 -15.92 4.94 -3.20
CA SER A 195 -15.15 4.09 -2.28
C SER A 195 -15.20 2.63 -2.71
N ASN A 196 -16.38 2.11 -3.04
CA ASN A 196 -16.54 0.73 -3.53
C ASN A 196 -15.81 0.48 -4.85
N LYS A 197 -15.77 1.45 -5.76
CA LYS A 197 -14.96 1.36 -6.99
C LYS A 197 -13.46 1.33 -6.67
N ASN A 198 -13.00 2.19 -5.77
CA ASN A 198 -11.59 2.22 -5.35
C ASN A 198 -11.16 0.87 -4.76
N LYS A 199 -12.03 0.26 -3.94
CA LYS A 199 -11.81 -1.06 -3.36
C LYS A 199 -11.72 -2.15 -4.43
N ALA A 200 -12.67 -2.19 -5.37
CA ALA A 200 -12.65 -3.16 -6.46
C ALA A 200 -11.40 -3.03 -7.35
N ASP A 201 -10.99 -1.80 -7.67
CA ASP A 201 -9.76 -1.52 -8.41
C ASP A 201 -8.53 -2.07 -7.67
N TRP A 202 -8.45 -1.84 -6.36
CA TRP A 202 -7.35 -2.33 -5.52
C TRP A 202 -7.32 -3.86 -5.46
N GLU A 203 -8.46 -4.51 -5.24
CA GLU A 203 -8.57 -5.98 -5.18
C GLU A 203 -8.11 -6.62 -6.50
N GLN A 204 -8.52 -6.03 -7.64
CA GLN A 204 -8.09 -6.48 -8.96
C GLN A 204 -6.58 -6.29 -9.18
N GLN A 205 -6.03 -5.14 -8.79
CA GLN A 205 -4.58 -4.88 -8.89
C GLN A 205 -3.77 -5.82 -8.01
N LYS A 206 -4.24 -6.09 -6.79
CA LYS A 206 -3.61 -7.03 -5.87
C LYS A 206 -3.59 -8.44 -6.46
N LYS A 207 -4.71 -8.91 -7.02
CA LYS A 207 -4.79 -10.21 -7.69
C LYS A 207 -3.77 -10.32 -8.84
N LEU A 208 -3.66 -9.29 -9.68
CA LEU A 208 -2.68 -9.25 -10.76
C LEU A 208 -1.23 -9.23 -10.24
N SER A 209 -0.98 -8.50 -9.15
CA SER A 209 0.34 -8.45 -8.51
C SER A 209 0.75 -9.80 -7.92
N ASP A 210 -0.18 -10.47 -7.23
CA ASP A 210 0.03 -11.80 -6.65
C ASP A 210 0.25 -12.85 -7.74
N GLU A 211 -0.51 -12.79 -8.84
CA GLU A 211 -0.31 -13.65 -10.01
C GLU A 211 1.05 -13.41 -10.66
N LEU A 212 1.44 -12.14 -10.85
CA LEU A 212 2.75 -11.79 -11.38
C LEU A 212 3.88 -12.28 -10.45
N ALA A 213 3.72 -12.17 -9.14
CA ALA A 213 4.68 -12.69 -8.17
C ALA A 213 4.81 -14.22 -8.25
N ARG A 214 3.69 -14.94 -8.44
CA ARG A 214 3.71 -16.40 -8.66
C ARG A 214 4.41 -16.78 -9.97
N ILE A 215 4.13 -16.08 -11.07
CA ILE A 215 4.80 -16.31 -12.36
C ILE A 215 6.31 -16.09 -12.22
N LYS A 216 6.72 -14.98 -11.61
CA LYS A 216 8.13 -14.69 -11.31
C LYS A 216 8.80 -15.76 -10.49
N ALA A 217 8.12 -16.26 -9.46
CA ALA A 217 8.65 -17.32 -8.60
C ALA A 217 8.80 -18.66 -9.34
N ALA A 218 7.98 -18.91 -10.37
CA ALA A 218 8.06 -20.11 -11.20
C ALA A 218 9.20 -20.06 -12.24
N ILE A 219 9.61 -18.87 -12.68
CA ILE A 219 10.70 -18.69 -13.65
C ILE A 219 12.02 -18.55 -12.89
N GLY A 220 12.86 -19.60 -12.95
CA GLY A 220 14.18 -19.57 -12.33
C GLY A 220 15.17 -18.63 -13.01
N LYS A 221 16.28 -18.34 -12.33
CA LYS A 221 17.43 -17.68 -12.97
C LYS A 221 18.09 -18.67 -13.96
N PRO A 222 18.45 -18.26 -15.19
CA PRO A 222 19.21 -19.11 -16.10
C PRO A 222 20.50 -19.61 -15.46
N VAL A 223 20.86 -20.87 -15.72
CA VAL A 223 22.14 -21.44 -15.26
C VAL A 223 23.26 -20.92 -16.16
N TYR A 224 24.47 -20.74 -15.64
CA TYR A 224 25.59 -20.39 -16.51
C TYR A 224 26.19 -21.61 -17.19
N TYR A 225 26.30 -21.57 -18.51
CA TYR A 225 27.11 -22.48 -19.31
C TYR A 225 28.09 -21.70 -20.19
N SER A 226 29.33 -22.18 -20.30
CA SER A 226 30.27 -21.64 -21.28
C SER A 226 30.29 -22.56 -22.50
N GLN A 227 30.12 -22.03 -23.71
CA GLN A 227 30.26 -22.82 -24.95
C GLN A 227 31.69 -23.36 -25.15
N LEU A 228 32.67 -22.79 -24.44
CA LEU A 228 34.08 -23.18 -24.48
C LEU A 228 34.42 -24.33 -23.51
N ASP A 229 33.47 -24.79 -22.71
CA ASP A 229 33.69 -25.90 -21.78
C ASP A 229 34.15 -27.18 -22.53
N PRO A 230 35.26 -27.83 -22.11
CA PRO A 230 35.80 -29.01 -22.78
C PRO A 230 34.83 -30.17 -22.95
N ARG A 231 33.79 -30.26 -22.10
CA ARG A 231 32.76 -31.31 -22.20
C ARG A 231 31.95 -31.25 -23.49
N TRP A 232 31.89 -30.08 -24.15
CA TRP A 232 31.08 -29.91 -25.36
C TRP A 232 31.69 -29.03 -26.44
N SER A 233 32.73 -28.24 -26.16
CA SER A 233 33.29 -27.29 -27.12
C SER A 233 33.76 -27.94 -28.43
N GLY A 234 34.21 -29.20 -28.39
CA GLY A 234 34.60 -29.98 -29.58
C GLY A 234 33.47 -30.77 -30.25
N VAL A 235 32.23 -30.71 -29.74
CA VAL A 235 31.10 -31.46 -30.30
C VAL A 235 30.55 -30.73 -31.52
N ARG A 236 30.23 -31.49 -32.58
CA ARG A 236 29.69 -30.95 -33.84
C ARG A 236 28.43 -30.11 -33.61
N PHE A 237 28.38 -28.98 -34.32
CA PHE A 237 27.20 -28.14 -34.48
C PHE A 237 27.26 -27.49 -35.86
N ASN A 238 26.29 -27.78 -36.73
CA ASN A 238 26.29 -27.46 -38.15
C ASN A 238 27.59 -27.94 -38.82
N ALA A 239 28.25 -27.11 -39.62
CA ALA A 239 29.53 -27.41 -40.26
C ALA A 239 30.75 -27.14 -39.36
N SER A 240 30.54 -26.90 -38.06
CA SER A 240 31.60 -26.58 -37.09
C SER A 240 31.38 -27.31 -35.76
N THR A 241 31.78 -26.71 -34.64
CA THR A 241 31.62 -27.25 -33.29
C THR A 241 31.01 -26.20 -32.35
N VAL A 242 30.52 -26.62 -31.19
CA VAL A 242 29.87 -25.73 -30.20
C VAL A 242 30.80 -24.62 -29.72
N GLY A 243 32.10 -24.88 -29.57
CA GLY A 243 33.09 -23.90 -29.13
C GLY A 243 33.12 -22.61 -29.96
N PRO A 244 33.40 -22.67 -31.26
CA PRO A 244 33.46 -21.49 -32.12
C PRO A 244 32.09 -20.88 -32.46
N THR A 245 31.03 -21.69 -32.63
CA THR A 245 29.76 -21.20 -33.23
C THR A 245 28.51 -21.47 -32.40
N GLY A 246 28.63 -22.08 -31.22
CA GLY A 246 27.50 -22.53 -30.40
C GLY A 246 26.93 -21.51 -29.40
N CYS A 247 27.06 -20.20 -29.64
CA CYS A 247 26.57 -19.18 -28.71
C CYS A 247 25.05 -19.23 -28.53
N VAL A 248 24.30 -19.44 -29.61
CA VAL A 248 22.83 -19.56 -29.61
C VAL A 248 22.34 -20.80 -28.85
N PRO A 249 22.76 -22.05 -29.20
CA PRO A 249 22.31 -23.23 -28.46
C PRO A 249 22.76 -23.23 -27.00
N THR A 250 23.94 -22.68 -26.68
CA THR A 250 24.39 -22.55 -25.29
C THR A 250 23.51 -21.58 -24.51
N SER A 251 23.19 -20.41 -25.09
CA SER A 251 22.29 -19.41 -24.47
C SER A 251 20.91 -19.98 -24.20
N LEU A 252 20.33 -20.70 -25.16
CA LEU A 252 19.03 -21.33 -24.98
C LEU A 252 19.09 -22.45 -23.91
N ALA A 253 20.17 -23.23 -23.86
CA ALA A 253 20.36 -24.25 -22.81
C ALA A 253 20.41 -23.66 -21.39
N MET A 254 21.06 -22.50 -21.21
CA MET A 254 21.08 -21.77 -19.93
C MET A 254 19.66 -21.49 -19.41
N ILE A 255 18.80 -21.00 -20.31
CA ILE A 255 17.42 -20.65 -20.01
C ILE A 255 16.59 -21.92 -19.73
N LEU A 256 16.62 -22.90 -20.63
CA LEU A 256 15.81 -24.12 -20.49
C LEU A 256 16.12 -24.84 -19.17
N LYS A 257 17.40 -24.96 -18.81
CA LYS A 257 17.82 -25.61 -17.57
C LYS A 257 17.54 -24.78 -16.33
N GLY A 258 17.98 -23.52 -16.30
CA GLY A 258 17.91 -22.69 -15.10
C GLY A 258 16.52 -22.10 -14.86
N SER A 259 15.89 -21.58 -15.91
CA SER A 259 14.60 -20.88 -15.78
C SER A 259 13.40 -21.80 -15.80
N TYR A 260 13.50 -22.93 -16.51
CA TYR A 260 12.37 -23.83 -16.71
C TYR A 260 12.60 -25.24 -16.17
N GLY A 261 13.76 -25.52 -15.57
CA GLY A 261 14.05 -26.79 -14.90
C GLY A 261 14.24 -27.99 -15.83
N LEU A 262 14.33 -27.79 -17.15
CA LEU A 262 14.52 -28.89 -18.10
C LEU A 262 15.92 -29.47 -17.93
N ASN A 263 16.04 -30.80 -17.98
CA ASN A 263 17.34 -31.44 -17.87
C ASN A 263 18.07 -31.46 -19.23
N VAL A 264 18.64 -30.32 -19.62
CA VAL A 264 19.35 -30.15 -20.89
C VAL A 264 20.74 -29.53 -20.71
N THR A 265 21.64 -29.88 -21.63
CA THR A 265 22.98 -29.33 -21.78
C THR A 265 23.11 -28.56 -23.10
N PRO A 266 24.20 -27.79 -23.32
CA PRO A 266 24.46 -27.14 -24.61
C PRO A 266 24.46 -28.13 -25.79
N ILE A 267 24.92 -29.37 -25.58
CA ILE A 267 24.94 -30.40 -26.64
C ILE A 267 23.52 -30.82 -27.02
N ASP A 268 22.64 -31.02 -26.04
CA ASP A 268 21.27 -31.47 -26.31
C ASP A 268 20.53 -30.46 -27.18
N VAL A 269 20.70 -29.17 -26.84
CA VAL A 269 20.11 -28.06 -27.59
C VAL A 269 20.78 -27.90 -28.96
N ALA A 270 22.11 -28.00 -29.04
CA ALA A 270 22.84 -27.90 -30.30
C ALA A 270 22.45 -29.01 -31.28
N ARG A 271 22.39 -30.28 -30.84
CA ARG A 271 21.97 -31.41 -31.69
C ARG A 271 20.53 -31.28 -32.18
N ARG A 272 19.65 -30.76 -31.33
CA ARG A 272 18.27 -30.53 -31.74
C ARG A 272 18.18 -29.44 -32.80
N MET A 273 18.91 -28.34 -32.60
CA MET A 273 18.99 -27.21 -33.52
C MET A 273 19.63 -27.58 -34.87
N ASP A 274 20.68 -28.40 -34.85
CA ASP A 274 21.38 -28.95 -36.04
C ASP A 274 20.43 -29.75 -36.95
N GLY A 275 19.35 -30.33 -36.39
CA GLY A 275 18.37 -31.11 -37.15
C GLY A 275 17.50 -30.30 -38.12
N TYR A 276 17.44 -28.97 -37.98
CA TYR A 276 16.65 -28.10 -38.88
C TYR A 276 17.32 -26.78 -39.23
N SER A 277 18.47 -26.43 -38.63
CA SER A 277 19.21 -25.23 -39.00
C SER A 277 19.73 -25.34 -40.43
N GLY A 278 19.48 -24.32 -41.25
CA GLY A 278 19.96 -24.23 -42.63
C GLY A 278 21.33 -23.56 -42.76
N TRP A 279 21.96 -23.16 -41.65
CA TRP A 279 23.17 -22.36 -41.64
C TRP A 279 24.42 -23.21 -41.50
N ALA A 280 25.49 -22.86 -42.23
CA ALA A 280 26.77 -23.58 -42.10
C ALA A 280 27.43 -23.32 -40.73
N PHE A 281 27.30 -22.08 -40.21
CA PHE A 281 27.93 -21.65 -38.96
C PHE A 281 26.92 -20.84 -38.14
N GLY A 282 26.87 -21.11 -36.84
CA GLY A 282 25.95 -20.41 -35.94
C GLY A 282 24.50 -20.83 -36.13
N ALA A 283 23.57 -20.05 -35.61
CA ALA A 283 22.13 -20.25 -35.73
C ALA A 283 21.41 -18.90 -35.66
N SER A 284 20.22 -18.83 -36.25
CA SER A 284 19.46 -17.58 -36.40
C SER A 284 18.34 -17.39 -35.37
N GLY A 285 17.61 -16.27 -35.50
CA GLY A 285 16.39 -16.02 -34.73
C GLY A 285 15.31 -17.09 -34.95
N LYS A 286 15.11 -17.54 -36.20
CA LYS A 286 14.21 -18.67 -36.50
C LYS A 286 14.65 -19.97 -35.84
N ASP A 287 15.95 -20.24 -35.78
CA ASP A 287 16.47 -21.42 -35.09
C ASP A 287 16.20 -21.36 -33.58
N ILE A 288 16.31 -20.19 -32.93
CA ILE A 288 15.91 -20.00 -31.53
C ILE A 288 14.44 -20.36 -31.35
N ILE A 289 13.56 -19.83 -32.21
CA ILE A 289 12.11 -20.04 -32.13
C ILE A 289 11.77 -21.52 -32.31
N ALA A 290 12.29 -22.17 -33.36
CA ALA A 290 12.04 -23.57 -33.64
C ALA A 290 12.55 -24.47 -32.50
N THR A 291 13.76 -24.18 -31.98
CA THR A 291 14.35 -24.96 -30.90
C THR A 291 13.59 -24.80 -29.60
N ALA A 292 13.25 -23.58 -29.18
CA ALA A 292 12.45 -23.37 -27.97
C ALA A 292 11.10 -24.10 -28.05
N LYS A 293 10.40 -24.02 -29.20
CA LYS A 293 9.13 -24.74 -29.44
C LYS A 293 9.26 -26.25 -29.32
N SER A 294 10.35 -26.82 -29.82
CA SER A 294 10.61 -28.26 -29.71
C SER A 294 10.80 -28.74 -28.25
N TYR A 295 11.09 -27.83 -27.32
CA TYR A 295 11.14 -28.08 -25.88
C TYR A 295 9.85 -27.67 -25.15
N GLY A 296 8.77 -27.41 -25.89
CA GLY A 296 7.49 -27.00 -25.32
C GLY A 296 7.48 -25.55 -24.81
N ARG A 297 8.43 -24.72 -25.24
CA ARG A 297 8.47 -23.29 -24.90
C ARG A 297 7.92 -22.42 -26.01
N SER A 298 7.37 -21.28 -25.63
CA SER A 298 6.96 -20.24 -26.58
C SER A 298 8.03 -19.15 -26.65
N VAL A 299 8.06 -18.41 -27.75
CA VAL A 299 9.01 -17.31 -27.95
C VAL A 299 8.25 -16.07 -28.37
N GLU A 300 8.51 -14.96 -27.69
CA GLU A 300 8.08 -13.62 -28.09
C GLU A 300 9.27 -12.88 -28.68
N VAL A 301 9.11 -12.41 -29.93
CA VAL A 301 10.08 -11.52 -30.56
C VAL A 301 9.82 -10.11 -30.05
N VAL A 302 10.83 -9.48 -29.46
CA VAL A 302 10.69 -8.17 -28.81
C VAL A 302 10.68 -7.05 -29.84
N THR A 303 9.64 -6.22 -29.78
CA THR A 303 9.40 -5.14 -30.76
C THR A 303 9.90 -3.77 -30.31
N SER A 304 10.10 -3.55 -29.01
CA SER A 304 10.62 -2.28 -28.45
C SER A 304 11.46 -2.47 -27.19
N GLN A 305 12.28 -1.47 -26.84
CA GLN A 305 13.09 -1.48 -25.61
C GLN A 305 12.17 -1.61 -24.38
N GLN A 306 11.03 -0.93 -24.39
CA GLN A 306 10.05 -0.96 -23.30
C GLN A 306 9.48 -2.36 -23.09
N VAL A 307 9.26 -3.13 -24.16
CA VAL A 307 8.84 -4.53 -24.05
C VAL A 307 9.97 -5.38 -23.44
N ALA A 308 11.23 -5.17 -23.83
CA ALA A 308 12.36 -5.89 -23.21
C ALA A 308 12.45 -5.62 -21.70
N GLU A 309 12.38 -4.35 -21.30
CA GLU A 309 12.39 -3.92 -19.89
C GLU A 309 11.23 -4.52 -19.12
N GLN A 310 10.02 -4.49 -19.69
CA GLN A 310 8.85 -5.05 -19.06
C GLN A 310 8.98 -6.57 -18.84
N ARG A 311 9.51 -7.31 -19.81
CA ARG A 311 9.67 -8.77 -19.72
C ARG A 311 10.74 -9.17 -18.71
N LEU A 312 11.83 -8.42 -18.63
CA LEU A 312 12.84 -8.62 -17.58
C LEU A 312 12.29 -8.29 -16.19
N LYS A 313 11.48 -7.23 -16.07
CA LYS A 313 10.74 -6.93 -14.83
C LYS A 313 9.76 -8.01 -14.46
N GLU A 314 9.14 -8.68 -15.42
CA GLU A 314 8.25 -9.83 -15.23
C GLU A 314 9.01 -11.14 -14.91
N GLY A 315 10.35 -11.13 -14.96
CA GLY A 315 11.19 -12.28 -14.62
C GLY A 315 11.53 -13.20 -15.79
N TYR A 316 11.11 -12.87 -17.02
CA TYR A 316 11.45 -13.68 -18.19
C TYR A 316 12.90 -13.44 -18.64
N PRO A 317 13.67 -14.51 -18.96
CA PRO A 317 14.98 -14.37 -19.56
C PRO A 317 14.87 -14.06 -21.05
N LEU A 318 15.82 -13.26 -21.55
CA LEU A 318 15.90 -12.85 -22.95
C LEU A 318 17.19 -13.38 -23.58
N ILE A 319 17.12 -13.78 -24.85
CA ILE A 319 18.30 -13.97 -25.70
C ILE A 319 18.45 -12.73 -26.58
N TRP A 320 19.64 -12.17 -26.61
CA TRP A 320 20.02 -11.04 -27.46
C TRP A 320 21.06 -11.50 -28.47
N LEU A 321 20.83 -11.25 -29.76
CA LEU A 321 21.89 -11.36 -30.77
C LEU A 321 22.45 -9.95 -30.99
N VAL A 322 23.64 -9.73 -30.43
CA VAL A 322 24.31 -8.43 -30.36
C VAL A 322 25.51 -8.40 -31.30
N ASN A 323 25.95 -7.19 -31.64
CA ASN A 323 27.18 -6.95 -32.38
C ASN A 323 28.33 -6.63 -31.42
N VAL A 324 29.32 -7.53 -31.35
CA VAL A 324 30.58 -7.34 -30.61
C VAL A 324 31.79 -7.28 -31.55
N GLY A 325 31.56 -6.91 -32.81
CA GLY A 325 32.48 -7.08 -33.94
C GLY A 325 32.14 -8.29 -34.80
N ILE A 326 31.36 -9.22 -34.25
CA ILE A 326 30.67 -10.34 -34.91
C ILE A 326 29.25 -10.45 -34.32
N GLY A 327 28.35 -11.17 -34.98
CA GLY A 327 27.10 -11.61 -34.37
C GLY A 327 27.36 -12.54 -33.18
N HIS A 328 26.76 -12.23 -32.02
CA HIS A 328 26.96 -13.01 -30.80
C HIS A 328 25.69 -13.09 -29.95
N ALA A 329 25.39 -14.28 -29.43
CA ALA A 329 24.23 -14.51 -28.58
C ALA A 329 24.60 -14.42 -27.10
N VAL A 330 23.80 -13.68 -26.32
CA VAL A 330 23.91 -13.61 -24.86
C VAL A 330 22.53 -13.75 -24.21
N VAL A 331 22.49 -14.22 -22.96
CA VAL A 331 21.27 -14.27 -22.15
C VAL A 331 21.25 -13.09 -21.20
N SER A 332 20.08 -12.46 -21.01
CA SER A 332 19.88 -11.54 -19.90
C SER A 332 18.76 -11.99 -18.97
N PHE A 333 18.88 -11.65 -17.69
CA PHE A 333 17.88 -11.97 -16.66
C PHE A 333 17.88 -10.93 -15.54
N GLY A 334 16.68 -10.66 -14.99
CA GLY A 334 16.47 -9.69 -13.93
C GLY A 334 16.48 -8.24 -14.41
N ASP A 335 15.85 -7.37 -13.62
CA ASP A 335 15.83 -5.92 -13.82
C ASP A 335 16.17 -5.21 -12.51
N SER A 336 17.11 -4.29 -12.56
CA SER A 336 17.45 -3.39 -11.46
C SER A 336 17.72 -2.00 -12.02
N GLY A 337 16.70 -1.14 -11.99
CA GLY A 337 16.81 0.25 -12.45
C GLY A 337 17.16 0.38 -13.93
N GLY A 338 16.58 -0.45 -14.81
CA GLY A 338 16.85 -0.43 -16.25
C GLY A 338 18.16 -1.13 -16.65
N ARG A 339 18.76 -1.88 -15.72
CA ARG A 339 19.92 -2.74 -15.97
C ARG A 339 19.53 -4.20 -15.79
N THR A 340 20.21 -5.09 -16.49
CA THR A 340 20.00 -6.54 -16.45
C THR A 340 21.33 -7.28 -16.34
N GLU A 341 21.34 -8.42 -15.66
CA GLU A 341 22.51 -9.30 -15.62
C GLU A 341 22.65 -10.00 -16.98
N VAL A 342 23.86 -10.02 -17.53
CA VAL A 342 24.16 -10.66 -18.82
C VAL A 342 25.06 -11.87 -18.60
N LEU A 343 24.61 -13.01 -19.12
CA LEU A 343 25.34 -14.27 -19.17
C LEU A 343 25.84 -14.50 -20.59
N ASP A 344 27.14 -14.28 -20.78
CA ASP A 344 27.81 -14.49 -22.05
C ASP A 344 28.39 -15.91 -22.15
N PRO A 345 27.88 -16.74 -23.08
CA PRO A 345 28.32 -18.13 -23.24
C PRO A 345 29.77 -18.24 -23.69
N TYR A 346 30.37 -17.21 -24.27
CA TYR A 346 31.76 -17.21 -24.72
C TYR A 346 32.73 -16.92 -23.57
N GLY A 347 32.54 -17.61 -22.44
CA GLY A 347 33.40 -17.50 -21.27
C GLY A 347 33.38 -16.11 -20.62
N ARG A 348 32.26 -15.37 -20.72
CA ARG A 348 32.13 -13.98 -20.22
C ARG A 348 33.11 -12.99 -20.87
N LYS A 349 33.55 -13.27 -22.09
CA LYS A 349 34.57 -12.47 -22.79
C LYS A 349 34.09 -11.04 -23.09
N PHE A 350 32.85 -10.88 -23.55
CA PHE A 350 32.31 -9.59 -23.96
C PHE A 350 31.43 -8.97 -22.87
N PHE A 351 30.70 -9.80 -22.13
CA PHE A 351 29.83 -9.36 -21.04
C PHE A 351 30.10 -10.13 -19.75
N ASN A 352 30.30 -9.39 -18.65
CA ASN A 352 30.48 -9.97 -17.33
C ASN A 352 29.80 -9.11 -16.26
N GLY A 353 28.51 -9.36 -16.02
CA GLY A 353 27.74 -8.70 -14.97
C GLY A 353 26.54 -7.93 -15.48
N TRP A 354 26.24 -6.78 -14.86
CA TRP A 354 25.04 -6.00 -15.14
C TRP A 354 25.30 -4.94 -16.20
N TYR A 355 24.42 -4.84 -17.20
CA TYR A 355 24.49 -3.86 -18.28
C TYR A 355 23.17 -3.10 -18.44
N SER A 356 23.23 -1.89 -18.98
CA SER A 356 22.02 -1.13 -19.32
C SER A 356 21.24 -1.88 -20.41
N ILE A 357 19.91 -2.00 -20.23
CA ILE A 357 19.02 -2.58 -21.24
C ILE A 357 19.05 -1.72 -22.50
N SER A 358 19.14 -0.38 -22.34
CA SER A 358 19.29 0.54 -23.46
C SER A 358 20.60 0.34 -24.23
N TYR A 359 21.69 -0.02 -23.53
CA TYR A 359 22.95 -0.36 -24.20
C TYR A 359 22.84 -1.64 -25.02
N LEU A 360 22.30 -2.73 -24.45
CA LEU A 360 22.07 -3.97 -25.21
C LEU A 360 21.15 -3.73 -26.42
N TRP A 361 20.13 -2.89 -26.24
CA TRP A 361 19.23 -2.49 -27.31
C TRP A 361 19.93 -1.70 -28.42
N SER A 362 20.98 -0.91 -28.14
CA SER A 362 21.63 -0.09 -29.16
C SER A 362 22.67 -0.83 -30.00
N ILE A 363 23.01 -2.07 -29.65
CA ILE A 363 24.03 -2.88 -30.33
C ILE A 363 23.49 -4.19 -30.94
N PRO A 364 22.36 -4.20 -31.67
CA PRO A 364 21.88 -5.43 -32.28
C PRO A 364 22.92 -5.97 -33.28
N SER A 365 22.90 -7.28 -33.51
CA SER A 365 23.74 -7.91 -34.53
C SER A 365 23.56 -7.26 -35.89
N ARG A 366 24.63 -7.28 -36.70
CA ARG A 366 24.62 -6.80 -38.09
C ARG A 366 24.47 -7.92 -39.11
N GLU A 367 24.48 -9.18 -38.67
CA GLU A 367 24.34 -10.36 -39.53
C GLU A 367 22.89 -10.48 -40.01
N THR A 368 22.67 -10.68 -41.32
CA THR A 368 21.32 -10.76 -41.89
C THR A 368 20.52 -11.95 -41.34
N MET A 369 21.19 -13.07 -41.03
CA MET A 369 20.57 -14.25 -40.43
C MET A 369 19.91 -13.94 -39.08
N ASP A 370 20.49 -13.06 -38.26
CA ASP A 370 19.98 -12.79 -36.91
C ASP A 370 18.64 -12.02 -36.93
N TRP A 371 18.32 -11.39 -38.06
CA TRP A 371 17.09 -10.63 -38.28
C TRP A 371 15.98 -11.43 -38.97
N ASP A 372 16.20 -12.71 -39.26
CA ASP A 372 15.29 -13.55 -40.04
C ASP A 372 13.93 -13.81 -39.36
N ALA A 373 13.81 -13.46 -38.08
CA ALA A 373 12.61 -13.53 -37.26
C ALA A 373 12.15 -12.17 -36.70
N GLY A 374 12.68 -11.06 -37.23
CA GLY A 374 12.42 -9.71 -36.71
C GLY A 374 13.63 -9.17 -35.94
N ARG A 375 13.40 -8.28 -34.97
CA ARG A 375 14.51 -7.72 -34.19
C ARG A 375 15.17 -8.83 -33.34
N PRO A 376 16.52 -8.90 -33.26
CA PRO A 376 17.26 -10.01 -32.64
C PRO A 376 17.23 -10.02 -31.10
N VAL A 377 16.03 -9.97 -30.52
CA VAL A 377 15.79 -10.01 -29.08
C VAL A 377 14.58 -10.90 -28.82
N PHE A 378 14.78 -11.98 -28.07
CA PHE A 378 13.82 -13.07 -27.94
C PHE A 378 13.54 -13.37 -26.48
N VAL A 379 12.29 -13.23 -26.05
CA VAL A 379 11.84 -13.70 -24.73
C VAL A 379 11.51 -15.17 -24.85
N ILE A 380 12.15 -16.01 -24.04
CA ILE A 380 11.78 -17.42 -23.94
C ILE A 380 10.78 -17.54 -22.81
N LYS A 381 9.59 -18.06 -23.09
CA LYS A 381 8.46 -18.16 -22.14
C LYS A 381 8.04 -19.59 -21.89
#